data_AF-Q3YJ40-F1
#
_entry.id   AF-Q3YJ40-F1
#
_cell.length_a   1.000
_cell.length_b   1.000
_cell.length_c   1.000
_cell.angle_alpha   90.00
_cell.angle_beta   90.00
_cell.angle_gamma   90.00
#
_symmetry.space_group_name_H-M   'P 1'
#
loop_
_entity.id
_entity.type
_entity.pdbx_description
1 polymer ?
#
loop_
_entity_poly.entity_id
_entity_poly.type
_entity_poly.pdbx_seq_one_letter_code
_entity_poly.pdbx_strand_id
1 'polypeptide(L)' 'GNKKARKLLFWVIMNIIRGQHHYDNHVVDYYYKLRKQPNEKPHKTAIIACINRLLKTIHYLVMNHKLYDYQMLPH' A
#
# COMPACT_ATOMS: atom_id res chain seq x y z
N GLY A 1 -9.70 0.19 16.83
CA GLY A 1 -8.50 -0.48 16.28
C GLY A 1 -7.27 -0.17 17.11
N ASN A 2 -6.28 -1.06 17.13
CA ASN A 2 -5.07 -0.94 17.97
C ASN A 2 -4.13 0.19 17.48
N LYS A 3 -3.86 1.18 18.35
CA LYS A 3 -3.02 2.36 18.04
C LYS A 3 -1.56 1.97 17.72
N LYS A 4 -0.98 1.01 18.45
CA LYS A 4 0.40 0.56 18.25
C LYS A 4 0.54 -0.14 16.89
N ALA A 5 -0.39 -1.03 16.56
CA ALA A 5 -0.40 -1.73 15.27
C ALA A 5 -0.54 -0.75 14.09
N ARG A 6 -1.39 0.27 14.20
CA ARG A 6 -1.53 1.29 13.15
C ARG A 6 -0.24 2.08 12.94
N LYS A 7 0.47 2.41 14.02
CA LYS A 7 1.79 3.06 13.93
C LYS A 7 2.78 2.14 13.24
N LEU A 8 2.84 0.86 13.60
CA LEU A 8 3.72 -0.12 12.95
C LEU A 8 3.45 -0.22 11.44
N LEU A 9 2.20 -0.37 11.03
CA LEU A 9 1.82 -0.44 9.61
C LEU A 9 2.19 0.84 8.85
N PHE A 10 2.09 2.01 9.49
CA PHE A 10 2.55 3.27 8.91
C PHE A 10 4.05 3.24 8.63
N TRP A 11 4.85 2.77 9.58
CA TRP A 11 6.30 2.60 9.39
C TRP A 11 6.64 1.58 8.29
N VAL A 12 5.89 0.48 8.18
CA VAL A 12 6.09 -0.52 7.12
C VAL A 12 5.92 0.11 5.74
N ILE A 13 4.80 0.81 5.50
CA ILE A 13 4.56 1.49 4.21
C ILE A 13 5.63 2.56 3.95
N MET A 14 6.04 3.31 4.97
CA MET A 14 7.08 4.33 4.81
C MET A 14 8.43 3.72 4.41
N ASN A 15 8.79 2.56 4.96
CA ASN A 15 10.00 1.84 4.56
C ASN A 15 9.91 1.32 3.12
N ILE A 16 8.75 0.80 2.70
CA ILE A 16 8.51 0.38 1.32
C ILE A 16 8.71 1.56 0.35
N ILE A 17 8.13 2.72 0.66
CA ILE A 17 8.28 3.93 -0.18
C ILE A 17 9.74 4.42 -0.21
N ARG A 18 10.47 4.33 0.90
CA ARG A 18 11.91 4.67 0.93
C ARG A 18 12.74 3.72 0.07
N GLY A 19 12.35 2.44 0.02
CA GLY A 19 12.99 1.41 -0.79
C GLY A 19 12.62 1.41 -2.28
N GLN A 20 11.81 2.36 -2.76
CA GLN A 20 11.25 2.38 -4.12
C GLN A 20 12.27 2.27 -5.27
N HIS A 21 13.51 2.69 -5.05
CA HIS A 21 14.55 2.64 -6.10
C HIS A 21 15.16 1.24 -6.28
N HIS A 22 14.91 0.32 -5.35
CA HIS A 22 15.51 -1.02 -5.35
C HIS A 22 14.55 -2.09 -5.86
N TYR A 23 13.23 -1.87 -5.78
CA TYR A 23 12.22 -2.88 -6.08
C TYR A 23 10.96 -2.24 -6.68
N ASP A 24 10.44 -2.87 -7.73
CA ASP A 24 9.12 -2.54 -8.26
C ASP A 24 8.03 -3.01 -7.29
N ASN A 25 7.12 -2.11 -6.92
CA ASN A 25 6.09 -2.40 -5.93
C ASN A 25 4.82 -1.59 -6.19
N HIS A 26 3.70 -2.31 -6.36
CA HIS A 26 2.36 -1.72 -6.48
C HIS A 26 1.95 -0.78 -5.35
N VAL A 27 2.51 -0.95 -4.14
CA VAL A 27 2.27 -0.03 -3.03
C VAL A 27 2.82 1.36 -3.36
N VAL A 28 4.01 1.42 -3.97
CA VAL A 28 4.67 2.65 -4.41
C VAL A 28 3.88 3.27 -5.57
N ASP A 29 3.52 2.45 -6.57
CA ASP A 29 2.73 2.91 -7.71
C ASP A 29 1.40 3.53 -7.28
N TYR A 30 0.69 2.86 -6.37
CA TYR A 30 -0.56 3.36 -5.82
C TYR A 30 -0.37 4.65 -5.02
N TYR A 31 0.69 4.72 -4.22
CA TYR A 31 1.01 5.94 -3.46
C TYR A 31 1.23 7.13 -4.40
N TYR A 32 2.01 6.96 -5.47
CA TYR A 32 2.23 8.03 -6.44
C TYR A 32 1.01 8.33 -7.29
N LYS A 33 0.17 7.35 -7.62
CA LYS A 33 -1.13 7.57 -8.28
C LYS A 33 -2.02 8.50 -7.45
N LEU A 34 -2.09 8.28 -6.13
CA LEU A 34 -2.84 9.15 -5.21
C LEU A 34 -2.22 10.54 -4.99
N ARG A 35 -0.91 10.67 -5.22
CA ARG A 35 -0.19 11.95 -5.11
C ARG A 35 -0.19 12.77 -6.39
N LYS A 36 -0.23 12.14 -7.56
CA LYS A 36 -0.19 12.80 -8.88
C LYS A 36 -1.57 13.15 -9.44
N GLN A 37 -2.64 12.68 -8.82
CA GLN A 37 -4.01 13.00 -9.25
C GLN A 37 -4.33 14.50 -9.06
N PRO A 38 -5.25 15.09 -9.86
CA PRO A 38 -5.59 16.51 -9.81
C PRO A 38 -6.02 17.01 -8.42
N ASN A 39 -6.66 16.14 -7.64
CA ASN A 39 -7.02 16.36 -6.25
C ASN A 39 -6.05 15.61 -5.33
N GLU A 40 -4.80 16.04 -5.30
CA GLU A 40 -3.71 15.38 -4.56
C GLU A 40 -4.14 15.05 -3.12
N LYS A 41 -3.95 13.79 -2.71
CA LYS A 41 -4.17 13.41 -1.32
C LYS A 41 -2.97 13.82 -0.46
N PRO A 42 -3.21 14.39 0.75
CA PRO A 42 -2.14 14.65 1.70
C PRO A 42 -1.33 13.38 1.97
N HIS A 43 -0.02 13.53 2.18
CA HIS A 43 0.92 12.41 2.35
C HIS A 43 0.42 11.36 3.37
N LYS A 44 -0.03 11.82 4.54
CA LYS A 44 -0.57 10.93 5.59
C LYS A 44 -1.79 10.15 5.10
N THR A 45 -2.70 10.81 4.39
CA THR A 45 -3.91 10.18 3.83
C THR A 45 -3.54 9.15 2.76
N ALA A 46 -2.57 9.46 1.89
CA ALA A 46 -2.07 8.53 0.89
C ALA A 46 -1.46 7.27 1.53
N ILE A 47 -0.67 7.42 2.60
CA ILE A 47 -0.14 6.27 3.36
C ILE A 47 -1.27 5.44 3.97
N ILE A 48 -2.27 6.07 4.61
CA ILE A 48 -3.40 5.34 5.18
C ILE A 48 -4.18 4.58 4.10
N ALA A 49 -4.35 5.17 2.91
CA ALA A 49 -4.96 4.48 1.77
C ALA A 49 -4.12 3.27 1.32
N CYS A 50 -2.78 3.38 1.31
CA CYS A 50 -1.89 2.27 1.00
C CYS A 50 -1.97 1.15 2.04
N ILE A 51 -2.01 1.46 3.35
CA ILE A 51 -2.22 0.47 4.42
C ILE A 51 -3.53 -0.27 4.18
N ASN A 52 -4.62 0.47 3.91
CA ASN A 52 -5.93 -0.13 3.68
C ASN A 52 -5.94 -1.03 2.43
N ARG A 53 -5.29 -0.62 1.34
CA ARG A 53 -5.16 -1.44 0.12
C ARG A 53 -4.37 -2.71 0.42
N LEU A 54 -3.23 -2.60 1.09
CA LEU A 54 -2.38 -3.74 1.46
C LEU A 54 -3.15 -4.76 2.31
N LEU A 55 -3.84 -4.31 3.36
CA LEU A 55 -4.63 -5.19 4.23
C LEU A 55 -5.76 -5.91 3.46
N LYS A 56 -6.46 -5.20 2.57
CA LYS A 56 -7.49 -5.82 1.71
C LYS A 56 -6.90 -6.86 0.77
N THR A 57 -5.75 -6.58 0.17
CA THR A 57 -5.06 -7.52 -0.72
C THR A 57 -4.61 -8.77 0.04
N ILE A 58 -3.94 -8.63 1.19
CA ILE A 58 -3.52 -9.77 2.01
C ILE A 58 -4.74 -10.60 2.44
N HIS A 59 -5.79 -9.95 2.93
CA HIS A 59 -7.01 -10.62 3.34
C HIS A 59 -7.66 -11.39 2.18
N TYR A 60 -7.77 -10.77 1.00
CA TYR A 60 -8.31 -11.41 -0.20
C TYR A 60 -7.48 -12.66 -0.58
N LEU A 61 -6.15 -12.55 -0.60
CA LEU A 61 -5.27 -13.67 -0.97
C LEU A 61 -5.40 -14.84 0.01
N VAL A 62 -5.40 -14.56 1.30
CA VAL A 62 -5.56 -15.58 2.35
C VAL A 62 -6.91 -16.26 2.23
N MET A 63 -8.00 -15.50 2.08
CA MET A 63 -9.36 -16.05 2.00
C MET A 63 -9.60 -16.89 0.74
N ASN A 64 -8.91 -16.59 -0.36
CA ASN A 64 -9.06 -17.31 -1.63
C ASN A 64 -7.96 -18.36 -1.84
N HIS A 65 -7.06 -18.56 -0.87
CA HIS A 65 -5.88 -19.43 -0.99
C HIS A 65 -5.04 -19.16 -2.25
N LYS A 66 -4.91 -17.88 -2.63
CA LYS A 66 -4.17 -17.45 -3.82
C LYS A 66 -2.79 -16.91 -3.43
N LEU A 67 -1.80 -17.21 -4.26
CA LEU A 67 -0.50 -16.54 -4.21
C LEU A 67 -0.63 -15.13 -4.79
N TYR A 68 0.22 -14.22 -4.31
CA TYR A 68 0.29 -12.87 -4.86
C TYR A 68 0.87 -12.93 -6.27
N ASP A 69 0.09 -12.48 -7.25
CA ASP A 69 0.52 -12.33 -8.64
C ASP A 69 0.56 -10.84 -9.02
N TYR A 70 1.73 -10.39 -9.47
CA TYR A 70 1.97 -9.00 -9.86
C TYR A 70 1.19 -8.63 -11.14
N GLN A 71 0.91 -9.57 -12.03
CA GLN A 71 0.22 -9.29 -13.30
C GLN A 71 -1.31 -9.21 -13.13
N MET A 72 -1.86 -9.80 -12.05
CA MET A 72 -3.30 -9.87 -11.82
C MET A 72 -3.90 -8.65 -11.11
N LEU A 73 -3.09 -7.73 -10.59
CA LEU A 73 -3.60 -6.55 -9.90
C LEU A 73 -3.86 -5.40 -10.90
N PRO A 74 -5.10 -4.88 -11.00
CA PRO A 74 -5.37 -3.74 -11.85
C PRO A 74 -4.62 -2.48 -11.36
N HIS A 75 -3.96 -1.80 -12.30
CA HIS A 75 -3.12 -0.62 -12.08
C HIS A 75 -3.92 0.66 -11.84
#